data_AF-A0A5D2YV65-F1
#
_entry.id   AF-A0A5D2YV65-F1
#
_cell.length_a   1.000
_cell.length_b   1.000
_cell.length_c   1.000
_cell.angle_alpha   90.00
_cell.angle_beta   90.00
_cell.angle_gamma   90.00
#
_symmetry.space_group_name_H-M   'P 1'
#
loop_
_entity.id
_entity.type
_entity.pdbx_description
1 polymer ?
#
loop_
_entity_poly.entity_id
_entity_poly.type
_entity_poly.pdbx_seq_one_letter_code
_entity_poly.pdbx_strand_id
1 'polypeptide(L)'
;MAPNKENNIANSQTHPNNGTVNKPRRLSMESLQRTISDISFELTKEAIDATQLPSISEVEEASCECCGMSEECTPEYINQVRDKFSGKLVCGLCAEAINEEVVKNGGKREEALNEHMSACVRFNRFGRTHPVLYQAEAMREILKKSSGIRAKSMSPRDKSGPKKGGIARSSSCMPAIAKEIRDRAMVN
;
A
#
# COMPACT_ATOMS: atom_id res chain seq x y z
N MET A 1 -20.18 -5.88 4.08
CA MET A 1 -20.86 -4.56 4.09
C MET A 1 -20.29 -3.75 2.93
N ALA A 2 -21.02 -3.66 1.82
CA ALA A 2 -20.64 -2.91 0.61
C ALA A 2 -21.77 -1.90 0.31
N PRO A 3 -21.47 -0.66 -0.11
CA PRO A 3 -22.49 0.37 -0.24
C PRO A 3 -23.27 0.25 -1.55
N ASN A 4 -24.58 0.41 -1.41
CA ASN A 4 -25.63 0.40 -2.41
C ASN A 4 -25.56 1.66 -3.29
N LYS A 5 -25.64 1.52 -4.62
CA LYS A 5 -25.75 2.64 -5.56
C LYS A 5 -27.18 2.71 -6.08
N GLU A 6 -27.95 3.62 -5.50
CA GLU A 6 -29.32 3.93 -5.86
C GLU A 6 -29.37 4.71 -7.18
N ASN A 7 -30.13 4.21 -8.15
CA ASN A 7 -30.44 4.94 -9.39
C ASN A 7 -31.73 5.74 -9.20
N ASN A 8 -31.59 7.06 -9.33
CA ASN A 8 -32.63 8.06 -9.20
C ASN A 8 -33.67 7.98 -10.33
N ILE A 9 -34.93 8.07 -9.93
CA ILE A 9 -36.13 8.15 -10.77
C ILE A 9 -36.28 9.58 -11.27
N ALA A 10 -36.15 9.80 -12.58
CA ALA A 10 -36.51 11.06 -13.21
C ALA A 10 -37.98 10.99 -13.67
N ASN A 11 -38.78 11.80 -12.99
CA ASN A 11 -40.19 12.08 -13.27
C ASN A 11 -40.30 13.05 -14.46
N SER A 12 -41.05 12.67 -15.50
CA SER A 12 -41.36 13.54 -16.65
C SER A 12 -42.87 13.65 -16.80
N GLN A 13 -43.32 14.90 -16.82
CA GLN A 13 -44.69 15.37 -16.71
C GLN A 13 -45.60 14.92 -17.87
N THR A 14 -46.87 14.72 -17.52
CA THR A 14 -48.01 14.39 -18.39
C THR A 14 -48.54 15.62 -19.15
N HIS A 15 -48.65 15.52 -20.47
CA HIS A 15 -49.54 16.36 -21.29
C HIS A 15 -50.68 15.48 -21.84
N PRO A 16 -51.95 15.96 -21.87
CA PRO A 16 -53.06 15.17 -22.39
C PRO A 16 -53.13 15.33 -23.90
N ASN A 17 -53.03 14.22 -24.64
CA ASN A 17 -53.20 14.23 -26.09
C ASN A 17 -54.45 13.41 -26.45
N ASN A 18 -55.44 14.10 -27.04
CA ASN A 18 -56.64 13.51 -27.61
C ASN A 18 -56.30 13.05 -29.03
N GLY A 19 -56.28 11.73 -29.26
CA GLY A 19 -56.00 11.15 -30.57
C GLY A 19 -56.27 9.66 -30.57
N THR A 20 -57.17 9.22 -31.46
CA THR A 20 -57.60 7.83 -31.63
C THR A 20 -56.42 6.90 -31.95
N VAL A 21 -56.04 6.04 -30.99
CA VAL A 21 -55.02 5.00 -31.19
C VAL A 21 -55.66 3.77 -31.82
N ASN A 22 -55.45 3.58 -33.12
CA ASN A 22 -55.68 2.27 -33.75
C ASN A 22 -54.60 1.31 -33.26
N LYS A 23 -55.00 0.29 -32.50
CA LYS A 23 -54.11 -0.75 -31.96
C LYS A 23 -53.56 -1.60 -33.11
N PRO A 24 -52.24 -1.81 -33.24
CA PRO A 24 -51.72 -2.70 -34.28
C PRO A 24 -52.18 -4.13 -34.01
N ARG A 25 -52.62 -4.83 -35.06
CA ARG A 25 -53.02 -6.24 -34.99
C ARG A 25 -51.83 -7.05 -34.48
N ARG A 26 -51.99 -7.76 -33.36
CA ARG A 26 -51.05 -8.80 -32.92
C ARG A 26 -50.98 -9.85 -34.02
N LEU A 27 -49.81 -10.00 -34.64
CA LEU A 27 -49.52 -11.18 -35.44
C LEU A 27 -49.46 -12.37 -34.47
N SER A 28 -50.27 -13.39 -34.74
CA SER A 28 -50.25 -14.66 -34.00
C SER A 28 -48.88 -15.31 -34.22
N MET A 29 -48.27 -15.76 -33.12
CA MET A 29 -46.97 -16.42 -33.10
C MET A 29 -47.08 -17.93 -33.36
N GLU A 30 -48.28 -18.47 -33.60
CA GLU A 30 -48.53 -19.91 -33.75
C GLU A 30 -47.77 -20.56 -34.92
N SER A 31 -47.26 -19.79 -35.89
CA SER A 31 -46.51 -20.32 -37.05
C SER A 31 -44.99 -20.12 -37.00
N LEU A 32 -44.44 -19.50 -35.94
CA LEU A 32 -43.00 -19.33 -35.78
C LEU A 32 -42.39 -20.59 -35.15
N GLN A 33 -42.13 -21.59 -35.98
CA GLN A 33 -41.25 -22.69 -35.59
C GLN A 33 -39.81 -22.16 -35.55
N ARG A 34 -39.15 -22.24 -34.39
CA ARG A 34 -37.70 -22.01 -34.32
C ARG A 34 -37.02 -23.12 -35.11
N THR A 35 -36.23 -22.75 -36.11
CA THR A 35 -35.30 -23.68 -36.75
C THR A 35 -34.30 -24.13 -35.69
N ILE A 36 -34.41 -25.38 -35.25
CA ILE A 36 -33.41 -26.00 -34.38
C ILE A 36 -32.29 -26.43 -35.31
N SER A 37 -31.09 -25.90 -35.10
CA SER A 37 -29.91 -26.32 -35.84
C SER A 37 -29.55 -27.75 -35.42
N ASP A 38 -29.30 -28.63 -36.39
CA ASP A 38 -28.91 -30.03 -36.15
C ASP A 38 -27.63 -30.17 -35.31
N ILE A 39 -26.82 -29.10 -35.21
CA ILE A 39 -25.63 -29.01 -34.36
C ILE A 39 -26.00 -29.19 -32.87
N SER A 40 -27.17 -28.69 -32.44
CA SER A 40 -27.62 -28.85 -31.05
C SER A 40 -27.97 -30.29 -30.69
N PHE A 41 -28.37 -31.09 -31.69
CA PHE A 41 -28.76 -32.49 -31.50
C PHE A 41 -27.56 -33.44 -31.54
N GLU A 42 -26.54 -33.12 -32.34
CA GLU A 42 -25.28 -33.87 -32.32
C GLU A 42 -24.53 -33.69 -31.00
N LEU A 43 -24.52 -32.47 -30.44
CA LEU A 43 -23.91 -32.17 -29.12
C LEU A 43 -24.59 -32.88 -27.93
N THR A 44 -25.84 -33.33 -28.07
CA THR A 44 -26.55 -34.07 -27.02
C THR A 44 -26.44 -35.59 -27.16
N LYS A 45 -26.05 -36.08 -28.34
CA LYS A 45 -25.86 -37.52 -28.61
C LYS A 45 -24.45 -37.98 -28.28
N GLU A 46 -23.48 -37.08 -28.38
CA GLU A 46 -22.19 -37.25 -27.72
C GLU A 46 -22.40 -36.91 -26.25
N ALA A 47 -22.49 -37.94 -25.40
CA ALA A 47 -22.29 -37.75 -23.97
C ALA A 47 -20.85 -37.25 -23.79
N ILE A 48 -20.68 -35.94 -23.90
CA ILE A 48 -19.46 -35.27 -23.49
C ILE A 48 -19.36 -35.60 -22.02
N ASP A 49 -18.43 -36.51 -21.70
CA ASP A 49 -18.05 -36.81 -20.34
C ASP A 49 -17.52 -35.49 -19.75
N ALA A 50 -18.42 -34.74 -19.11
CA ALA A 50 -18.14 -33.46 -18.46
C ALA A 50 -17.13 -33.62 -17.32
N THR A 51 -16.62 -34.83 -17.09
CA THR A 51 -15.65 -35.19 -16.07
C THR A 51 -14.19 -35.02 -16.53
N GLN A 52 -13.90 -34.64 -17.79
CA GLN A 52 -12.51 -34.45 -18.23
C GLN A 52 -12.30 -33.35 -19.28
N LEU A 53 -12.84 -32.16 -19.06
CA LEU A 53 -12.19 -30.97 -19.61
C LEU A 53 -11.11 -30.52 -18.62
N PRO A 54 -9.82 -30.50 -18.99
CA PRO A 54 -8.81 -29.90 -18.13
C PRO A 54 -9.24 -28.47 -17.82
N SER A 55 -9.26 -28.09 -16.53
CA SER A 55 -9.45 -26.70 -16.15
C SER A 55 -8.32 -25.90 -16.77
N ILE A 56 -8.62 -25.15 -17.83
CA ILE A 56 -7.71 -24.18 -18.43
C ILE A 56 -7.64 -22.99 -17.45
N SER A 57 -6.92 -23.16 -16.34
CA SER A 57 -6.47 -22.03 -15.54
C SER A 57 -5.14 -21.62 -16.14
N GLU A 58 -5.18 -20.75 -17.16
CA GLU A 58 -3.97 -20.20 -17.79
C GLU A 58 -3.09 -19.43 -16.79
N VAL A 59 -3.69 -19.07 -15.65
CA VAL A 59 -3.07 -18.33 -14.55
C VAL A 59 -3.25 -19.07 -13.23
N GLU A 60 -2.28 -18.92 -12.35
CA GLU A 60 -2.25 -19.43 -10.98
C GLU A 60 -2.15 -18.25 -10.01
N GLU A 61 -2.81 -18.34 -8.85
CA GLU A 61 -2.63 -17.36 -7.78
C GLU A 61 -1.29 -17.60 -7.09
N ALA A 62 -0.41 -16.61 -7.18
CA ALA A 62 0.99 -16.73 -6.76
C ALA A 62 1.31 -15.63 -5.75
N SER A 63 1.90 -15.98 -4.60
CA SER A 63 2.18 -15.02 -3.52
C SER A 63 3.64 -14.55 -3.54
N CYS A 64 3.83 -13.23 -3.47
CA CYS A 64 5.16 -12.63 -3.41
C CYS A 64 5.85 -12.92 -2.08
N GLU A 65 7.05 -13.47 -2.11
CA GLU A 65 7.84 -13.79 -0.91
C GLU A 65 8.40 -12.55 -0.19
N CYS A 66 8.44 -11.39 -0.87
CA CYS A 66 8.87 -10.13 -0.27
C CYS A 66 7.75 -9.49 0.56
N CYS A 67 6.57 -9.32 -0.04
CA CYS A 67 5.50 -8.49 0.50
C CYS A 67 4.21 -9.25 0.84
N GLY A 68 4.12 -10.55 0.53
CA GLY A 68 2.97 -11.40 0.82
C GLY A 68 1.71 -11.08 0.02
N MET A 69 1.78 -10.18 -0.96
CA MET A 69 0.64 -9.89 -1.85
C MET A 69 0.51 -11.00 -2.91
N SER A 70 -0.71 -11.46 -3.16
CA SER A 70 -1.03 -12.40 -4.23
C SER A 70 -1.21 -11.68 -5.57
N GLU A 71 -0.74 -12.29 -6.65
CA GLU A 71 -0.95 -11.89 -8.04
C GLU A 71 -1.34 -13.10 -8.88
N GLU A 72 -2.18 -12.91 -9.88
CA GLU A 72 -2.48 -13.94 -10.89
C GLU A 72 -1.34 -13.98 -11.92
N CYS A 73 -0.68 -15.13 -12.03
CA CYS A 73 0.53 -15.28 -12.84
C CYS A 73 0.41 -16.50 -13.76
N THR A 74 0.95 -16.42 -14.98
CA THR A 74 1.14 -17.62 -15.80
C THR A 74 2.28 -18.47 -15.24
N PRO A 75 2.26 -19.81 -15.41
CA PRO A 75 3.36 -20.68 -14.98
C PRO A 75 4.70 -20.30 -15.59
N GLU A 76 4.69 -19.85 -16.84
CA GLU A 76 5.87 -19.36 -17.58
C GLU A 76 6.47 -18.13 -16.92
N TYR A 77 5.64 -17.18 -16.49
CA TYR A 77 6.08 -16.00 -15.76
C TYR A 77 6.66 -16.38 -14.39
N ILE A 78 6.01 -17.29 -13.66
CA ILE A 78 6.52 -17.79 -12.36
C ILE A 78 7.93 -18.34 -12.50
N ASN A 79 8.18 -19.19 -13.50
CA ASN A 79 9.50 -19.76 -13.75
C ASN A 79 10.54 -18.68 -14.08
N GLN A 80 10.18 -17.74 -14.97
CA GLN A 80 11.09 -16.63 -15.33
C GLN A 80 11.45 -15.76 -14.11
N VAL A 81 10.49 -15.48 -13.23
CA VAL A 81 10.71 -14.70 -12.01
C VAL A 81 11.64 -15.45 -11.07
N ARG A 82 11.39 -16.76 -10.84
CA ARG A 82 12.25 -17.58 -9.99
C ARG A 82 13.68 -17.66 -10.50
N ASP A 83 13.88 -17.79 -11.81
CA ASP A 83 15.22 -17.78 -12.42
C ASP A 83 15.96 -16.46 -12.19
N LYS A 84 15.23 -15.33 -12.20
CA LYS A 84 15.80 -13.99 -11.99
C LYS A 84 16.14 -13.71 -10.53
N PHE A 85 15.31 -14.18 -9.59
CA PHE A 85 15.38 -13.80 -8.17
C PHE A 85 15.78 -14.96 -7.25
N SER A 86 16.79 -15.74 -7.64
CA SER A 86 17.38 -16.80 -6.80
C SER A 86 16.34 -17.83 -6.30
N GLY A 87 15.43 -18.24 -7.18
CA GLY A 87 14.37 -19.19 -6.91
C GLY A 87 13.13 -18.59 -6.23
N LYS A 88 13.13 -17.29 -5.92
CA LYS A 88 12.02 -16.63 -5.22
C LYS A 88 10.97 -16.09 -6.16
N LEU A 89 9.72 -16.21 -5.77
CA LEU A 89 8.60 -15.56 -6.43
C LEU A 89 8.43 -14.13 -5.91
N VAL A 90 8.53 -13.15 -6.81
CA VAL A 90 8.51 -11.72 -6.50
C VAL A 90 7.48 -11.04 -7.38
N CYS A 91 6.59 -10.24 -6.78
CA CYS A 91 5.61 -9.44 -7.53
C CYS A 91 6.27 -8.34 -8.38
N GLY A 92 5.54 -7.85 -9.39
CA GLY A 92 6.07 -6.83 -10.32
C GLY A 92 6.62 -5.57 -9.62
N LEU A 93 5.97 -5.10 -8.56
CA LEU A 93 6.41 -3.93 -7.81
C LEU A 93 7.69 -4.17 -7.00
N CYS A 94 7.80 -5.35 -6.37
CA CYS A 94 9.02 -5.72 -5.64
C CYS A 94 10.18 -5.99 -6.60
N ALA A 95 9.92 -6.55 -7.79
CA ALA A 95 10.92 -6.78 -8.81
C ALA A 95 11.57 -5.46 -9.27
N GLU A 96 10.76 -4.43 -9.51
CA GLU A 96 11.26 -3.10 -9.87
C GLU A 96 12.09 -2.48 -8.74
N ALA A 97 11.59 -2.57 -7.51
CA ALA A 97 12.32 -2.07 -6.35
C ALA A 97 13.68 -2.79 -6.16
N ILE A 98 13.75 -4.10 -6.37
CA ILE A 98 15.00 -4.84 -6.28
C ILE A 98 15.95 -4.41 -7.40
N ASN A 99 15.47 -4.27 -8.63
CA ASN A 99 16.29 -3.81 -9.75
C ASN A 99 16.91 -2.43 -9.49
N GLU A 100 16.15 -1.52 -8.88
CA GLU A 100 16.64 -0.21 -8.45
C GLU A 100 17.75 -0.37 -7.37
N GLU A 101 17.57 -1.24 -6.39
CA GLU A 101 18.62 -1.54 -5.39
C GLU A 101 19.86 -2.20 -6.02
N VAL A 102 19.71 -3.02 -7.06
CA VAL A 102 20.84 -3.57 -7.82
C VAL A 102 21.70 -2.45 -8.42
N VAL A 103 21.06 -1.43 -9.01
CA VAL A 103 21.76 -0.28 -9.60
C VAL A 103 22.51 0.51 -8.53
N LYS A 104 21.90 0.73 -7.35
CA LYS A 104 22.51 1.46 -6.24
C LYS A 104 23.70 0.71 -5.61
N ASN A 105 23.60 -0.60 -5.45
CA ASN A 105 24.57 -1.42 -4.72
C ASN A 105 25.66 -2.05 -5.60
N GLY A 106 25.85 -1.53 -6.82
CA GLY A 106 26.94 -1.94 -7.70
C GLY A 106 26.72 -3.30 -8.38
N GLY A 107 25.48 -3.67 -8.70
CA GLY A 107 25.15 -4.82 -9.54
C GLY A 107 24.91 -6.14 -8.82
N LYS A 108 25.00 -6.17 -7.48
CA LYS A 108 24.85 -7.40 -6.70
C LYS A 108 23.37 -7.74 -6.45
N ARG A 109 22.78 -8.53 -7.35
CA ARG A 109 21.35 -8.88 -7.31
C ARG A 109 20.90 -9.59 -6.04
N GLU A 110 21.66 -10.57 -5.57
CA GLU A 110 21.27 -11.34 -4.37
C GLU A 110 21.30 -10.49 -3.10
N GLU A 111 22.29 -9.60 -2.98
CA GLU A 111 22.39 -8.65 -1.86
C GLU A 111 21.21 -7.67 -1.87
N ALA A 112 20.90 -7.09 -3.04
CA ALA A 112 19.75 -6.22 -3.22
C ALA A 112 18.40 -6.91 -2.92
N LEU A 113 18.25 -8.18 -3.34
CA LEU A 113 17.08 -9.00 -3.03
C LEU A 113 16.92 -9.18 -1.52
N ASN A 114 17.99 -9.56 -0.81
CA ASN A 114 17.95 -9.76 0.63
C ASN A 114 17.67 -8.46 1.39
N GLU A 115 18.27 -7.36 0.98
CA GLU A 115 18.02 -6.03 1.55
C GLU A 115 16.54 -5.64 1.38
N HIS A 116 16.00 -5.77 0.16
CA HIS A 116 14.60 -5.47 -0.11
C HIS A 116 13.65 -6.36 0.70
N MET A 117 13.90 -7.67 0.77
CA MET A 117 13.09 -8.59 1.56
C MET A 117 13.08 -8.21 3.05
N SER A 118 14.25 -7.87 3.61
CA SER A 118 14.34 -7.45 5.01
C SER A 118 13.52 -6.18 5.29
N ALA A 119 13.56 -5.20 4.37
CA ALA A 119 12.78 -3.98 4.44
C ALA A 119 11.28 -4.26 4.32
N CYS A 120 10.90 -5.15 3.41
CA CYS A 120 9.50 -5.47 3.14
C CYS A 120 8.86 -6.27 4.29
N VAL A 121 9.57 -7.24 4.86
CA VAL A 121 9.13 -7.98 6.06
C VAL A 121 8.93 -7.03 7.24
N ARG A 122 9.88 -6.11 7.47
CA ARG A 122 9.76 -5.09 8.53
C ARG A 122 8.55 -4.17 8.29
N PHE A 123 8.35 -3.72 7.06
CA PHE A 123 7.21 -2.89 6.69
C PHE A 123 5.88 -3.64 6.84
N ASN A 124 5.81 -4.92 6.47
CA ASN A 124 4.60 -5.73 6.68
C ASN A 124 4.27 -5.95 8.14
N ARG A 125 5.29 -6.20 8.96
CA ARG A 125 5.09 -6.49 10.38
C ARG A 125 4.56 -5.29 11.15
N PHE A 126 5.08 -4.09 10.87
CA PHE A 126 4.77 -2.88 11.63
C PHE A 126 4.25 -1.71 10.79
N GLY A 127 4.85 -1.45 9.63
CA GLY A 127 4.49 -0.31 8.79
C GLY A 127 3.06 -0.36 8.25
N ARG A 128 2.61 -1.52 7.76
CA ARG A 128 1.24 -1.72 7.25
C ARG A 128 0.20 -1.82 8.37
N THR A 129 0.53 -2.55 9.43
CA THR A 129 -0.40 -2.87 10.52
C THR A 129 -0.55 -1.73 11.53
N HIS A 130 0.48 -0.90 11.71
CA HIS A 130 0.51 0.18 12.71
C HIS A 130 1.03 1.50 12.09
N PRO A 131 0.35 2.06 11.08
CA PRO A 131 0.86 3.18 10.29
C PRO A 131 1.18 4.43 11.13
N VAL A 132 0.37 4.71 12.17
CA VAL A 132 0.59 5.85 13.08
C VAL A 132 1.86 5.68 13.91
N LEU A 133 2.13 4.47 14.42
CA LEU A 133 3.35 4.19 15.18
C LEU A 133 4.59 4.25 14.28
N TYR A 134 4.48 3.73 13.06
CA TYR A 134 5.54 3.80 12.06
C TYR A 134 5.87 5.26 11.69
N GLN A 135 4.84 6.10 11.51
CA GLN A 135 5.03 7.54 11.29
C GLN A 135 5.67 8.23 12.51
N ALA A 136 5.22 7.92 13.72
CA ALA A 136 5.79 8.47 14.95
C ALA A 136 7.27 8.06 15.14
N GLU A 137 7.63 6.83 14.76
CA GLU A 137 9.01 6.37 14.74
C GLU A 137 9.85 7.15 13.72
N ALA A 138 9.34 7.34 12.50
CA ALA A 138 10.02 8.15 11.49
C ALA A 138 10.24 9.60 11.97
N MET A 139 9.22 10.23 12.58
CA MET A 139 9.35 11.56 13.18
C MET A 139 10.41 11.60 14.28
N ARG A 140 10.45 10.58 15.14
CA ARG A 140 11.45 10.46 16.21
C ARG A 140 12.87 10.38 15.64
N GLU A 141 13.09 9.60 14.59
CA GLU A 141 14.40 9.48 13.95
C GLU A 141 14.85 10.78 13.28
N ILE A 142 13.95 11.52 12.63
CA ILE A 142 14.24 12.86 12.08
C ILE A 142 14.70 13.83 13.19
N LEU A 143 13.98 13.86 14.32
CA LEU A 143 14.33 14.73 15.45
C LEU A 143 15.66 14.31 16.11
N LYS A 144 15.92 13.01 16.27
CA LYS A 144 17.22 12.51 16.77
C LYS A 144 18.36 12.92 15.84
N LYS A 145 18.22 12.70 14.53
CA LYS A 145 19.26 13.02 13.55
C LYS A 145 19.57 14.52 13.50
N SER A 146 18.53 15.36 13.55
CA SER A 146 18.70 16.82 13.60
C SER A 146 19.35 17.32 14.90
N SER A 147 19.12 16.66 16.04
CA SER A 147 19.78 17.00 17.31
C SER A 147 21.29 16.72 17.30
N GLY A 148 21.73 15.62 16.65
CA GLY A 148 23.14 15.29 16.51
C GLY A 148 23.90 16.20 15.54
N ILE A 149 23.24 16.68 14.49
CA ILE A 149 23.82 17.67 13.55
C ILE A 149 24.03 19.01 14.24
N ARG A 150 23.09 19.45 15.09
CA ARG A 150 23.20 20.71 15.86
C ARG A 150 24.28 20.66 16.94
N ALA A 151 24.65 19.48 17.43
CA ALA A 151 25.79 19.30 18.34
C ALA A 151 27.15 19.31 17.62
N LYS A 152 27.17 18.97 16.32
CA LYS A 152 28.38 19.00 15.47
C LYS A 152 28.58 20.30 14.71
N SER A 153 27.57 21.17 14.61
CA SER A 153 27.79 22.56 14.24
C SER A 153 28.56 23.22 15.39
N MET A 154 29.88 23.14 15.32
CA MET A 154 30.78 24.09 15.96
C MET A 154 30.33 25.47 15.47
N SER A 155 29.48 26.15 16.25
CA SER A 155 29.50 27.61 16.27
C SER A 155 30.98 28.01 16.30
N PRO A 156 31.46 28.90 15.42
CA PRO A 156 32.78 29.48 15.55
C PRO A 156 32.86 30.10 16.93
N ARG A 157 33.41 29.36 17.89
CA ARG A 157 33.78 29.90 19.17
C ARG A 157 35.05 30.64 18.88
N ASP A 158 34.91 31.91 18.49
CA ASP A 158 36.02 32.84 18.44
C ASP A 158 36.85 32.63 19.70
N LYS A 159 38.08 32.17 19.49
CA LYS A 159 39.06 31.97 20.56
C LYS A 159 39.63 33.33 20.94
N SER A 160 38.80 34.22 21.47
CA SER A 160 39.24 35.47 22.10
C SER A 160 38.08 36.13 22.84
N GLY A 161 37.89 35.76 24.10
CA GLY A 161 36.95 36.47 24.97
C GLY A 161 36.78 35.78 26.33
N PRO A 162 36.83 36.50 27.46
CA PRO A 162 36.70 35.92 28.77
C PRO A 162 35.32 35.27 28.93
N LYS A 163 35.30 34.04 29.44
CA LYS A 163 34.09 33.24 29.65
C LYS A 163 33.16 33.92 30.66
N LYS A 164 32.20 34.71 30.18
CA LYS A 164 31.07 35.25 30.96
C LYS A 164 29.81 35.09 30.12
N GLY A 165 29.23 33.89 30.12
CA GLY A 165 28.07 33.61 29.26
C GLY A 165 27.65 32.15 29.31
N GLY A 166 27.56 31.57 30.50
CA GLY A 166 26.71 30.40 30.70
C GLY A 166 25.32 30.90 31.06
N ILE A 167 24.29 30.42 30.36
CA ILE A 167 22.90 30.60 30.81
C ILE A 167 22.78 29.78 32.10
N ALA A 168 22.93 30.44 33.24
CA ALA A 168 22.68 29.84 34.53
C ALA A 168 21.18 29.50 34.61
N ARG A 169 20.88 28.29 35.08
CA ARG A 169 19.51 27.84 35.37
C ARG A 169 18.82 28.90 36.23
N SER A 170 17.62 29.32 35.82
CA SER A 170 16.82 30.35 36.46
C SER A 170 16.63 30.05 37.96
N SER A 171 17.46 30.64 38.81
CA SER A 171 17.12 30.79 40.23
C SER A 171 16.19 31.99 40.31
N SER A 172 14.95 31.75 40.75
CA SER A 172 13.87 32.72 40.99
C SER A 172 14.36 34.12 41.37
N CYS A 173 13.75 35.13 40.77
CA CYS A 173 14.06 36.57 40.83
C CYS A 173 13.82 37.25 42.19
N MET A 174 14.23 36.64 43.30
CA MET A 174 14.22 37.26 44.63
C MET A 174 15.64 37.24 45.24
N PRO A 175 16.50 38.21 44.90
CA PRO A 175 17.88 38.26 45.39
C PRO A 175 18.00 38.47 46.91
N ALA A 176 16.94 38.95 47.58
CA ALA A 176 16.94 39.18 49.02
C ALA A 176 16.95 37.88 49.85
N ILE A 177 16.21 36.86 49.42
CA ILE A 177 16.04 35.60 50.19
C ILE A 177 17.30 34.73 50.11
N ALA A 178 18.02 34.77 48.98
CA ALA A 178 19.23 33.97 48.76
C ALA A 178 20.45 34.45 49.58
N LYS A 179 20.44 35.70 50.08
CA LYS A 179 21.46 36.17 51.03
C LYS A 179 21.23 35.62 52.43
N GLU A 180 19.98 35.65 52.88
CA GLU A 180 19.60 35.23 54.24
C GLU A 180 19.91 33.74 54.52
N ILE A 181 19.69 32.87 53.53
CA ILE A 181 19.99 31.43 53.64
C ILE A 181 21.50 31.19 53.76
N ARG A 182 22.32 32.02 53.10
CA ARG A 182 23.79 31.85 53.08
C ARG A 182 24.42 32.31 54.39
N ASP A 183 23.91 33.40 54.96
CA ASP A 183 24.40 33.94 56.23
C ASP A 183 24.02 33.02 57.41
N ARG A 184 22.86 32.36 57.34
CA ARG A 184 22.41 31.39 58.37
C ARG A 184 23.17 30.06 58.32
N ALA A 185 23.73 29.70 57.17
CA ALA A 185 24.56 28.50 57.00
C ALA A 185 26.02 28.68 57.48
N MET A 186 26.44 29.91 57.78
CA MET A 186 27.78 30.22 58.29
C MET A 186 27.84 30.33 59.83
N VAL A 187 26.70 30.17 60.51
CA VAL A 187 26.56 30.37 61.97
C VAL A 187 26.18 29.07 62.72
N ASN A 188 26.20 27.91 62.05
CA ASN A 188 26.06 26.60 62.70
C ASN A 188 27.26 25.70 62.40
#